data_AF-A0A6I4T8C2-F1
#
_entry.id   AF-A0A6I4T8C2-F1
#
_cell.length_a   1.000
_cell.length_b   1.000
_cell.length_c   1.000
_cell.angle_alpha   90.00
_cell.angle_beta   90.00
_cell.angle_gamma   90.00
#
_symmetry.space_group_name_H-M   'P 1'
#
loop_
_entity.id
_entity.type
_entity.pdbx_description
1 polymer ?
#
loop_
_entity_poly.entity_id
_entity_poly.type
_entity_poly.pdbx_seq_one_letter_code
_entity_poly.pdbx_strand_id
1 'polypeptide(L)'
;MRGNHLAALAAGMAALLALTGCGQKGNLRLPEGETPPPVAYGESESAGSKELLELPSQAAPERSVELRKRSEEREDDPFDLPPED
;
A
#
# COMPACT_ATOMS: atom_id res chain seq x y z
N MET A 1 10.31 39.04 -23.95
CA MET A 1 9.76 38.50 -22.69
C MET A 1 8.62 37.49 -22.89
N ARG A 2 7.63 37.72 -23.77
CA ARG A 2 6.52 36.77 -24.06
C ARG A 2 6.95 35.34 -24.45
N GLY A 3 8.04 35.17 -25.19
CA GLY A 3 8.54 33.84 -25.58
C GLY A 3 9.06 32.98 -24.42
N ASN A 4 9.61 33.60 -23.38
CA ASN A 4 10.17 32.88 -22.23
C ASN A 4 9.06 32.32 -21.32
N HIS A 5 7.92 33.03 -21.23
CA HIS A 5 6.74 32.57 -20.49
C HIS A 5 6.03 31.39 -21.16
N LEU A 6 6.00 31.36 -22.51
CA LEU A 6 5.47 30.23 -23.27
C LEU A 6 6.32 28.97 -23.08
N ALA A 7 7.65 29.10 -23.11
CA ALA A 7 8.56 27.99 -22.86
C ALA A 7 8.44 27.46 -21.41
N ALA A 8 8.35 28.36 -20.43
CA ALA A 8 8.17 27.98 -19.03
C ALA A 8 6.83 27.27 -18.76
N LEU A 9 5.74 27.74 -19.38
CA LEU A 9 4.42 27.08 -19.30
C LEU A 9 4.42 25.69 -19.92
N ALA A 10 5.06 25.53 -21.09
CA ALA A 10 5.17 24.22 -21.74
C ALA A 10 5.97 23.22 -20.89
N ALA A 11 7.10 23.66 -20.30
CA ALA A 11 7.91 22.83 -19.41
C ALA A 11 7.16 22.45 -18.12
N GLY A 12 6.44 23.40 -17.51
CA GLY A 12 5.63 23.14 -16.32
C GLY A 12 4.49 22.15 -16.59
N MET A 13 3.83 22.26 -17.74
CA MET A 13 2.75 21.33 -18.11
C MET A 13 3.27 19.92 -18.42
N ALA A 14 4.43 19.79 -19.07
CA ALA A 14 5.08 18.50 -19.28
C ALA A 14 5.48 17.82 -17.96
N ALA A 15 5.98 18.59 -16.98
CA ALA A 15 6.31 18.07 -15.66
C ALA A 15 5.06 17.56 -14.91
N LEU A 16 3.93 18.29 -14.98
CA LEU A 16 2.66 17.88 -14.38
C LEU A 16 2.11 16.58 -15.01
N LEU A 17 2.23 16.42 -16.32
CA LEU A 17 1.80 15.20 -17.02
C LEU A 17 2.69 13.99 -16.68
N ALA A 18 3.98 14.18 -16.40
CA ALA A 18 4.87 13.10 -15.98
C ALA A 18 4.47 12.49 -14.61
N LEU A 19 3.77 13.24 -13.76
CA LEU A 19 3.33 12.77 -12.43
C LEU A 19 2.12 11.83 -12.49
N THR A 20 1.41 11.71 -13.62
CA THR A 20 0.18 10.88 -13.70
C THR A 20 0.44 9.38 -13.76
N GLY A 21 1.70 8.95 -13.84
CA GLY A 21 2.07 7.52 -13.90
C GLY A 21 2.10 6.80 -12.55
N CYS A 22 2.08 7.52 -11.43
CA CYS A 22 2.18 6.89 -10.11
C CYS A 22 0.80 6.38 -9.65
N GLY A 23 0.66 5.05 -9.49
CA GLY A 23 -0.56 4.42 -8.95
C GLY A 23 -1.42 3.65 -9.96
N GLN A 24 -0.90 3.32 -11.15
CA GLN A 24 -1.59 2.43 -12.08
C GLN A 24 -1.85 1.06 -11.43
N LYS A 25 -3.13 0.63 -11.43
CA LYS A 25 -3.54 -0.70 -10.95
C LYS A 25 -3.86 -1.60 -12.14
N GLY A 26 -3.37 -2.82 -12.11
CA GLY A 26 -3.61 -3.83 -13.14
C GLY A 26 -3.22 -5.21 -12.62
N ASN A 27 -3.54 -6.25 -13.40
CA ASN A 27 -3.08 -7.59 -13.06
C ASN A 27 -1.55 -7.65 -13.12
N LEU A 28 -0.92 -8.18 -12.07
CA LEU A 28 0.51 -8.44 -12.08
C LEU A 28 0.82 -9.62 -12.99
N ARG A 29 1.92 -9.49 -13.74
CA ARG A 29 2.49 -10.51 -14.61
C ARG A 29 3.98 -10.55 -14.39
N LEU A 30 4.59 -11.71 -14.61
CA LEU A 30 6.04 -11.82 -14.61
C LEU A 30 6.62 -11.02 -15.79
N PRO A 31 7.80 -10.42 -15.62
CA PRO A 31 8.59 -9.91 -16.73
C PRO A 31 8.86 -11.02 -17.76
N GLU A 32 9.12 -10.62 -19.01
CA GLU A 32 9.47 -11.57 -20.06
C GLU A 32 10.77 -12.33 -19.72
N GLY A 33 10.75 -13.65 -19.86
CA GLY A 33 11.90 -14.52 -19.58
C GLY A 33 12.05 -14.96 -18.12
N GLU A 34 11.26 -14.42 -17.20
CA GLU A 34 11.20 -14.88 -15.81
C GLU A 34 10.34 -16.15 -15.68
N THR A 35 10.73 -17.04 -14.77
CA THR A 35 9.97 -18.27 -14.47
C THR A 35 9.19 -18.11 -13.17
N PRO A 36 7.99 -18.71 -13.05
CA PRO A 36 7.21 -18.66 -11.83
C PRO A 36 7.93 -19.37 -10.67
N PRO A 37 7.51 -19.13 -9.41
CA PRO A 37 8.00 -19.87 -8.25
C PRO A 37 7.87 -21.38 -8.44
N PRO A 38 8.69 -22.20 -7.78
CA PRO A 38 8.57 -23.65 -7.85
C PRO A 38 7.20 -24.11 -7.35
N VAL A 39 6.70 -25.21 -7.93
CA VAL A 39 5.44 -25.84 -7.52
C VAL A 39 5.55 -26.30 -6.06
N ALA A 40 4.55 -25.96 -5.26
CA ALA A 40 4.48 -26.38 -3.87
C ALA A 40 4.27 -27.89 -3.77
N TYR A 41 4.69 -28.48 -2.65
CA TYR A 41 4.51 -29.91 -2.44
C TYR A 41 3.02 -30.27 -2.43
N GLY A 42 2.61 -31.20 -3.31
CA GLY A 42 1.24 -31.67 -3.43
C GLY A 42 0.37 -30.90 -4.44
N GLU A 43 0.90 -29.85 -5.07
CA GLU A 43 0.20 -29.09 -6.11
C GLU A 43 0.58 -29.57 -7.52
N SER A 44 -0.34 -29.40 -8.48
CA SER A 44 -0.10 -29.74 -9.89
C SER A 44 0.57 -28.61 -10.69
N GLU A 45 0.49 -27.37 -10.21
CA GLU A 45 1.04 -26.19 -10.89
C GLU A 45 1.52 -25.11 -9.91
N SER A 46 2.25 -24.11 -10.44
CA SER A 46 2.74 -22.99 -9.63
C SER A 46 1.62 -21.99 -9.34
N ALA A 47 1.68 -21.35 -8.17
CA ALA A 47 0.71 -20.35 -7.78
C ALA A 47 0.73 -19.12 -8.71
N GLY A 48 -0.44 -18.63 -9.06
CA GLY A 48 -0.62 -17.41 -9.85
C GLY A 48 -0.33 -16.14 -9.05
N SER A 49 -0.30 -14.99 -9.74
CA SER A 49 0.02 -13.71 -9.13
C SER A 49 -1.00 -13.25 -8.08
N LYS A 50 -2.26 -13.67 -8.19
CA LYS A 50 -3.30 -13.34 -7.20
C LYS A 50 -3.12 -14.18 -5.94
N GLU A 51 -2.89 -15.48 -6.10
CA GLU A 51 -2.68 -16.43 -5.01
C GLU A 51 -1.42 -16.08 -4.21
N LEU A 52 -0.34 -15.65 -4.88
CA LEU A 52 0.90 -15.21 -4.21
C LEU A 52 0.75 -13.89 -3.44
N LEU A 53 -0.21 -13.05 -3.81
CA LEU A 53 -0.51 -11.81 -3.09
C LEU A 53 -1.50 -12.01 -1.95
N GLU A 54 -2.13 -13.18 -1.87
CA GLU A 54 -3.03 -13.51 -0.77
C GLU A 54 -2.20 -13.72 0.50
N LEU A 55 -2.54 -12.96 1.56
CA LEU A 55 -1.88 -13.15 2.84
C LEU A 55 -2.40 -14.44 3.47
N PRO A 56 -1.51 -15.35 3.89
CA PRO A 56 -1.96 -16.52 4.63
C PRO A 56 -2.40 -16.08 6.03
N SER A 57 -3.28 -16.86 6.68
CA SER A 57 -3.93 -16.47 7.93
C SER A 57 -2.94 -16.14 9.06
N GLN A 58 -1.77 -16.77 9.08
CA GLN A 58 -0.69 -16.50 10.03
C GLN A 58 0.07 -15.19 9.78
N ALA A 59 0.02 -14.63 8.58
CA ALA A 59 0.70 -13.37 8.24
C ALA A 59 -0.11 -12.14 8.65
N ALA A 60 -1.43 -12.28 8.72
CA ALA A 60 -2.35 -11.27 9.24
C ALA A 60 -3.42 -11.96 10.10
N PRO A 61 -3.02 -12.54 11.25
CA PRO A 61 -3.96 -13.24 12.11
C PRO A 61 -5.01 -12.25 12.60
N GLU A 62 -6.25 -12.71 12.60
CA GLU A 62 -7.31 -11.93 13.21
C GLU A 62 -6.93 -11.70 14.68
N ARG A 63 -6.86 -10.43 15.10
CA ARG A 63 -6.62 -10.14 16.50
C ARG A 63 -7.82 -10.64 17.29
N SER A 64 -7.63 -11.70 18.06
CA SER A 64 -8.55 -12.00 19.14
C SER A 64 -8.52 -10.83 20.13
N VAL A 65 -9.70 -10.27 20.41
CA VAL A 65 -10.02 -9.34 21.52
C VAL A 65 -9.48 -7.89 21.49
N GLU A 66 -9.92 -7.08 20.53
CA GLU A 66 -10.66 -5.88 21.00
C GLU A 66 -12.15 -6.22 20.91
N LEU A 67 -12.80 -6.47 22.04
CA LEU A 67 -14.27 -6.56 22.11
C LEU A 67 -14.94 -5.26 21.64
N ARG A 68 -14.16 -4.18 21.57
CA ARG A 68 -14.55 -2.90 21.04
C ARG A 68 -14.51 -2.92 19.51
N LYS A 69 -15.68 -3.11 18.90
CA LYS A 69 -15.88 -2.93 17.45
C LYS A 69 -15.67 -1.46 17.00
N ARG A 70 -15.48 -0.53 17.95
CA ARG A 70 -15.27 0.91 17.75
C ARG A 70 -14.51 1.47 18.96
N SER A 71 -13.70 2.51 18.76
CA SER A 71 -13.07 3.22 19.86
C SER A 71 -14.14 3.79 20.80
N GLU A 72 -14.03 3.49 22.09
CA GLU A 72 -14.79 4.14 23.16
C GLU A 72 -13.94 5.29 23.72
N GLU A 73 -14.60 6.32 24.24
CA GLU A 73 -13.97 7.38 25.02
C GLU A 73 -13.19 6.73 26.19
N ARG A 74 -11.97 7.19 26.44
CA ARG A 74 -11.22 6.73 27.62
C ARG A 74 -11.74 7.50 28.83
N GLU A 75 -11.96 6.78 29.92
CA GLU A 75 -12.17 7.42 31.21
C GLU A 75 -10.93 8.24 31.57
N ASP A 76 -11.14 9.35 32.29
CA ASP A 76 -10.06 10.16 32.83
C ASP A 76 -9.16 9.29 33.73
N ASP A 77 -7.85 9.41 33.57
CA ASP A 77 -6.88 8.61 34.34
C ASP A 77 -6.87 9.09 35.80
N PRO A 78 -7.25 8.26 36.79
CA PRO A 78 -7.27 8.66 38.20
C PRO A 78 -5.88 8.97 38.75
N PHE A 79 -4.81 8.66 38.01
CA PHE A 79 -3.43 8.94 38.37
C PHE A 79 -2.81 10.04 37.51
N ASP A 80 -3.60 10.79 36.74
CA ASP A 80 -3.10 11.96 36.01
C ASP A 80 -2.79 13.08 37.01
N LEU A 81 -1.53 13.10 37.47
CA LEU A 81 -1.04 14.12 38.39
C LEU A 81 -0.71 15.40 37.62
N PRO A 82 -1.05 16.59 38.18
CA PRO A 82 -0.66 17.84 37.56
C PRO A 82 0.87 17.96 37.48
N PRO A 83 1.41 18.73 36.51
CA PRO A 83 2.83 19.01 36.45
C PRO A 83 3.28 19.71 37.75
N GLU A 84 4.47 19.34 38.24
CA GLU A 84 5.14 20.05 39.32
C GLU A 84 5.62 21.43 38.80
N ASP A 85 5.53 22.46 39.64
CA ASP A 85 5.96 23.83 39.34
C ASP A 85 7.47 23.96 39.03
#